data_AF-A0A520K293-F1
#
_entry.id   AF-A0A520K293-F1
#
_cell.length_a   1.000
_cell.length_b   1.000
_cell.length_c   1.000
_cell.angle_alpha   90.00
_cell.angle_beta   90.00
_cell.angle_gamma   90.00
#
_symmetry.space_group_name_H-M   'P 1'
#
loop_
_entity.id
_entity.type
_entity.pdbx_description
1 polymer ?
#
loop_
_entity_poly.entity_id
_entity_poly.type
_entity_poly.pdbx_seq_one_letter_code
_entity_poly.pdbx_strand_id
1 'polypeptide(L)'
;MARGFKAVIDRNGAVLLGTSLACDASADRPLRIVTHGHSDHIRGLSESLRRCQKVIMTPATHDLIRLLYGFPPARETVLHTLDYGDTLEFGEDTITLFRAGHILGSAEVLVEDDEGTRLVYTGDFKLPEAEIIPSDVLVIEATYGNPSNRRPFKDEVEAELVTLIRASLKKGPVCIFGYHGKIQEVIRIVRQGGIDAPIIVPKRIYEVTKLYEEREGKIGDYYQSGTAIAKEAMKQLYIGMYHLRSAGRFTEKGTKIYLSGWEFEHAWKTVGEDEYLVALSDHSDFDELIAYVEESHPKFVVTDNYRVGDAVTLAHEIQKRLGIPASPMP
;
A
#
# COMPACT_ATOMS: atom_id res chain seq x y z
N MET A 1 -31.42 14.62 17.57
CA MET A 1 -30.56 13.44 17.43
C MET A 1 -29.13 13.94 17.28
N ALA A 2 -28.20 13.47 18.11
CA ALA A 2 -26.81 13.93 18.05
C ALA A 2 -26.28 13.68 16.63
N ARG A 3 -25.65 14.69 16.01
CA ARG A 3 -24.91 14.52 14.75
C ARG A 3 -23.73 13.57 15.03
N GLY A 4 -23.99 12.27 15.04
CA GLY A 4 -22.94 11.27 15.01
C GLY A 4 -22.21 11.41 13.69
N PHE A 5 -20.89 11.48 13.72
CA PHE A 5 -20.09 11.46 12.51
C PHE A 5 -20.40 10.17 11.74
N LYS A 6 -20.79 10.28 10.46
CA LYS A 6 -21.07 9.13 9.59
C LYS A 6 -19.81 8.34 9.21
N ALA A 7 -18.64 8.93 9.40
CA ALA A 7 -17.35 8.26 9.31
C ALA A 7 -16.50 8.56 10.55
N VAL A 8 -15.96 7.54 11.20
CA VAL A 8 -15.06 7.67 12.36
C VAL A 8 -13.99 6.60 12.35
N ILE A 9 -12.87 6.85 13.02
CA ILE A 9 -11.89 5.82 13.35
C ILE A 9 -11.99 5.52 14.84
N ASP A 10 -12.16 4.23 15.17
CA ASP A 10 -12.25 3.78 16.55
C ASP A 10 -10.86 3.55 17.17
N ARG A 11 -10.81 3.36 18.48
CA ARG A 11 -9.54 3.16 19.22
C ARG A 11 -8.78 1.87 18.85
N ASN A 12 -9.40 0.99 18.06
CA ASN A 12 -8.78 -0.23 17.54
C ASN A 12 -8.28 -0.05 16.09
N GLY A 13 -8.45 1.14 15.51
CA GLY A 13 -8.07 1.47 14.15
C GLY A 13 -9.07 1.06 13.09
N ALA A 14 -10.30 0.71 13.51
CA ALA A 14 -11.36 0.36 12.59
C ALA A 14 -11.96 1.64 12.03
N VAL A 15 -11.93 1.79 10.71
CA VAL A 15 -12.62 2.89 10.03
C VAL A 15 -14.08 2.50 9.87
N LEU A 16 -14.95 3.13 10.66
CA LEU A 16 -16.38 2.88 10.65
C LEU A 16 -17.02 3.83 9.66
N LEU A 17 -17.63 3.28 8.61
CA LEU A 17 -18.39 4.03 7.61
C LEU A 17 -19.87 3.63 7.73
N GLY A 18 -20.75 4.62 7.87
CA GLY A 18 -22.17 4.39 8.06
C GLY A 18 -22.47 3.57 9.33
N THR A 19 -23.46 2.68 9.24
CA THR A 19 -23.95 1.92 10.40
C THR A 19 -23.56 0.43 10.38
N SER A 20 -23.09 -0.08 9.25
CA SER A 20 -22.89 -1.53 9.09
C SER A 20 -21.46 -1.94 8.78
N LEU A 21 -20.61 -1.00 8.36
CA LEU A 21 -19.28 -1.29 7.83
C LEU A 21 -18.16 -0.88 8.79
N ALA A 22 -17.14 -1.73 8.88
CA ALA A 22 -15.81 -1.41 9.39
C ALA A 22 -14.74 -1.77 8.36
N CYS A 23 -13.72 -0.92 8.21
CA CYS A 23 -12.55 -1.23 7.38
C CYS A 23 -11.32 -1.50 8.25
N ASP A 24 -10.50 -2.44 7.80
CA ASP A 24 -9.11 -2.70 8.21
C ASP A 24 -8.80 -3.09 9.66
N ALA A 25 -9.73 -2.92 10.58
CA ALA A 25 -9.68 -3.53 11.90
C ALA A 25 -11.04 -4.12 12.31
N SER A 26 -11.04 -4.95 13.35
CA SER A 26 -12.27 -5.51 13.89
C SER A 26 -13.03 -4.48 14.71
N ALA A 27 -14.34 -4.36 14.45
CA ALA A 27 -15.28 -3.60 15.26
C ALA A 27 -16.58 -4.40 15.41
N ASP A 28 -17.50 -3.90 16.25
CA ASP A 28 -18.85 -4.47 16.39
C ASP A 28 -19.73 -4.06 15.21
N ARG A 29 -19.37 -4.56 14.02
CA ARG A 29 -20.03 -4.30 12.75
C ARG A 29 -20.24 -5.61 11.99
N PRO A 30 -21.40 -5.79 11.33
CA PRO A 30 -21.72 -7.02 10.61
C PRO A 30 -20.93 -7.18 9.30
N LEU A 31 -20.43 -6.10 8.69
CA LEU A 31 -19.62 -6.13 7.47
C LEU A 31 -18.21 -5.61 7.77
N ARG A 32 -17.19 -6.32 7.27
CA ARG A 32 -15.82 -5.82 7.21
C ARG A 32 -15.33 -5.72 5.77
N ILE A 33 -14.63 -4.65 5.45
CA ILE A 33 -13.78 -4.55 4.27
C ILE A 33 -12.31 -4.58 4.69
N VAL A 34 -11.48 -5.27 3.92
CA VAL A 34 -10.03 -5.19 4.01
C VAL A 34 -9.52 -4.50 2.75
N THR A 35 -8.96 -3.30 2.91
CA THR A 35 -8.47 -2.49 1.79
C THR A 35 -7.30 -3.17 1.08
N HIS A 36 -6.34 -3.73 1.83
CA HIS A 36 -5.18 -4.40 1.27
C HIS A 36 -4.48 -5.36 2.24
N GLY A 37 -3.48 -6.09 1.71
CA GLY A 37 -2.81 -7.19 2.39
C GLY A 37 -1.64 -6.84 3.32
N HIS A 38 -1.49 -5.59 3.79
CA HIS A 38 -0.49 -5.27 4.81
C HIS A 38 -0.95 -5.62 6.23
N SER A 39 0.03 -5.95 7.08
CA SER A 39 -0.23 -6.51 8.41
C SER A 39 -1.05 -5.60 9.34
N ASP A 40 -0.95 -4.30 9.15
CA ASP A 40 -1.64 -3.25 9.89
C ASP A 40 -3.06 -2.96 9.38
N HIS A 41 -3.42 -3.46 8.19
CA HIS A 41 -4.78 -3.40 7.62
C HIS A 41 -5.56 -4.72 7.76
N ILE A 42 -4.91 -5.78 8.27
CA ILE A 42 -5.56 -7.06 8.57
C ILE A 42 -5.67 -7.34 10.07
N ARG A 43 -5.47 -6.33 10.92
CA ARG A 43 -5.58 -6.48 12.38
C ARG A 43 -6.98 -6.96 12.75
N GLY A 44 -7.07 -7.94 13.65
CA GLY A 44 -8.35 -8.52 14.05
C GLY A 44 -9.08 -9.31 12.96
N LEU A 45 -8.49 -9.59 11.79
CA LEU A 45 -9.16 -10.31 10.69
C LEU A 45 -9.70 -11.67 11.13
N SER A 46 -8.94 -12.41 11.94
CA SER A 46 -9.40 -13.67 12.53
C SER A 46 -10.66 -13.52 13.40
N GLU A 47 -10.84 -12.38 14.06
CA GLU A 47 -12.04 -12.07 14.84
C GLU A 47 -13.21 -11.68 13.93
N SER A 48 -12.97 -10.83 12.93
CA SER A 48 -13.99 -10.47 11.94
C SER A 48 -14.53 -11.70 11.21
N LEU A 49 -13.67 -12.65 10.83
CA LEU A 49 -14.08 -13.94 10.27
C LEU A 49 -14.95 -14.81 11.21
N ARG A 50 -15.06 -14.46 12.50
CA ARG A 50 -15.96 -15.13 13.45
C ARG A 50 -17.24 -14.37 13.73
N ARG A 51 -17.21 -13.04 13.62
CA ARG A 51 -18.27 -12.14 14.12
C ARG A 51 -19.03 -11.44 13.00
N CYS A 52 -18.36 -11.12 11.90
CA CYS A 52 -18.98 -10.48 10.75
C CYS A 52 -19.82 -11.50 9.97
N GLN A 53 -20.91 -11.02 9.39
CA GLN A 53 -21.69 -11.76 8.42
C GLN A 53 -20.93 -11.91 7.10
N LYS A 54 -20.19 -10.86 6.71
CA LYS A 54 -19.34 -10.84 5.51
C LYS A 54 -18.02 -10.12 5.79
N VAL A 55 -16.95 -10.65 5.21
CA VAL A 55 -15.64 -10.00 5.09
C VAL A 55 -15.33 -9.91 3.60
N ILE A 56 -15.16 -8.69 3.11
CA ILE A 56 -14.99 -8.36 1.69
C ILE A 56 -13.57 -7.81 1.47
N MET A 57 -12.98 -8.16 0.33
CA MET A 57 -11.74 -7.59 -0.18
C MET A 57 -11.68 -7.82 -1.69
N THR A 58 -10.71 -7.24 -2.40
CA THR A 58 -10.53 -7.56 -3.82
C THR A 58 -10.02 -9.01 -3.98
N PRO A 59 -10.26 -9.67 -5.14
CA PRO A 59 -9.71 -11.01 -5.38
C PRO A 59 -8.19 -11.08 -5.24
N ALA A 60 -7.49 -10.01 -5.58
CA ALA A 60 -6.04 -9.96 -5.48
C ALA A 60 -5.57 -9.76 -4.02
N THR A 61 -6.26 -8.94 -3.23
CA THR A 61 -6.01 -8.83 -1.78
C THR A 61 -6.29 -10.15 -1.06
N HIS A 62 -7.37 -10.85 -1.43
CA HIS A 62 -7.67 -12.19 -0.93
C HIS A 62 -6.51 -13.16 -1.14
N ASP A 63 -6.04 -13.30 -2.38
CA ASP A 63 -4.98 -14.25 -2.69
C ASP A 63 -3.65 -13.86 -2.06
N LEU A 64 -3.36 -12.55 -1.97
CA LEU A 64 -2.17 -12.06 -1.32
C LEU A 64 -2.19 -12.39 0.19
N ILE A 65 -3.31 -12.16 0.88
CA ILE A 65 -3.46 -12.52 2.30
C ILE A 65 -3.39 -14.03 2.48
N ARG A 66 -4.04 -14.80 1.60
CA ARG A 66 -3.99 -16.27 1.65
C ARG A 66 -2.55 -16.78 1.50
N LEU A 67 -1.80 -16.22 0.56
CA LEU A 67 -0.41 -16.55 0.36
C LEU A 67 0.41 -16.15 1.60
N LEU A 68 0.28 -14.90 2.05
CA LEU A 68 1.13 -14.28 3.08
C LEU A 68 0.86 -14.77 4.51
N TYR A 69 -0.39 -15.03 4.85
CA TYR A 69 -0.85 -15.29 6.22
C TYR A 69 -1.73 -16.55 6.32
N GLY A 70 -2.38 -16.94 5.23
CA GLY A 70 -3.33 -18.04 5.20
C GLY A 70 -4.70 -17.69 5.77
N PHE A 71 -5.70 -18.52 5.47
CA PHE A 71 -7.03 -18.46 6.06
C PHE A 71 -7.39 -19.81 6.72
N PRO A 72 -8.11 -19.81 7.86
CA PRO A 72 -8.61 -21.04 8.43
C PRO A 72 -9.73 -21.64 7.55
N PRO A 73 -9.68 -22.93 7.17
CA PRO A 73 -10.60 -23.55 6.20
C PRO A 73 -12.09 -23.42 6.53
N ALA A 74 -12.45 -23.48 7.82
CA ALA A 74 -13.85 -23.43 8.28
C ALA A 74 -14.47 -22.02 8.24
N ARG A 75 -13.73 -21.00 7.77
CA ARG A 75 -14.18 -19.60 7.79
C ARG A 75 -14.14 -18.94 6.41
N GLU A 76 -13.94 -19.71 5.35
CA GLU A 76 -14.06 -19.21 3.97
C GLU A 76 -15.51 -18.84 3.60
N THR A 77 -16.52 -19.32 4.34
CA THR A 77 -17.95 -19.09 4.02
C THR A 77 -18.42 -17.65 4.21
N VAL A 78 -17.75 -16.86 5.07
CA VAL A 78 -18.03 -15.44 5.28
C VAL A 78 -17.06 -14.55 4.50
N LEU A 79 -16.06 -15.14 3.84
CA LEU A 79 -15.03 -14.44 3.09
C LEU A 79 -15.46 -14.36 1.63
N HIS A 80 -15.57 -13.13 1.14
CA HIS A 80 -16.07 -12.83 -0.19
C HIS A 80 -15.13 -11.86 -0.88
N THR A 81 -15.14 -11.90 -2.20
CA THR A 81 -14.39 -10.94 -3.02
C THR A 81 -15.34 -10.01 -3.74
N LEU A 82 -14.90 -8.76 -3.95
CA LEU A 82 -15.60 -7.77 -4.76
C LEU A 82 -14.59 -7.15 -5.73
N ASP A 83 -14.90 -7.17 -7.03
CA ASP A 83 -14.05 -6.55 -8.04
C ASP A 83 -14.19 -5.02 -8.02
N TYR A 84 -13.23 -4.32 -8.62
CA TYR A 84 -13.28 -2.87 -8.70
C TYR A 84 -14.47 -2.42 -9.55
N GLY A 85 -15.20 -1.40 -9.09
CA GLY A 85 -16.38 -0.85 -9.76
C GLY A 85 -17.66 -1.69 -9.61
N ASP A 86 -17.57 -2.92 -9.10
CA ASP A 86 -18.75 -3.72 -8.75
C ASP A 86 -19.34 -3.22 -7.42
N THR A 87 -20.67 -3.27 -7.32
CA THR A 87 -21.40 -2.82 -6.13
C THR A 87 -21.86 -3.99 -5.26
N LEU A 88 -21.86 -3.76 -3.95
CA LEU A 88 -22.43 -4.65 -2.95
C LEU A 88 -23.48 -3.88 -2.14
N GLU A 89 -24.74 -4.32 -2.24
CA GLU A 89 -25.78 -3.85 -1.33
C GLU A 89 -25.66 -4.56 0.03
N PHE A 90 -25.65 -3.79 1.11
CA PHE A 90 -25.65 -4.31 2.46
C PHE A 90 -26.53 -3.46 3.39
N GLY A 91 -27.74 -3.95 3.68
CA GLY A 91 -28.74 -3.14 4.37
C GLY A 91 -29.26 -2.06 3.43
N GLU A 92 -29.13 -0.79 3.83
CA GLU A 92 -29.47 0.37 3.00
C GLU A 92 -28.22 1.05 2.39
N ASP A 93 -27.03 0.51 2.67
CA ASP A 93 -25.75 1.04 2.18
C ASP A 93 -25.36 0.33 0.87
N THR A 94 -24.90 1.08 -0.12
CA THR A 94 -24.25 0.56 -1.34
C THR A 94 -22.73 0.75 -1.23
N ILE A 95 -21.98 -0.35 -1.35
CA ILE A 95 -20.52 -0.37 -1.24
C ILE A 95 -19.88 -0.59 -2.61
N THR A 96 -18.86 0.19 -2.95
CA THR A 96 -18.03 -0.01 -4.15
C THR A 96 -16.55 0.08 -3.81
N LEU A 97 -15.72 -0.77 -4.41
CA LEU A 97 -14.27 -0.70 -4.29
C LEU A 97 -13.64 -0.04 -5.53
N PHE A 98 -12.66 0.83 -5.32
CA PHE A 98 -11.88 1.46 -6.39
C PHE A 98 -10.40 1.17 -6.19
N ARG A 99 -9.59 1.31 -7.23
CA ARG A 99 -8.15 1.04 -7.15
C ARG A 99 -7.45 2.12 -6.32
N ALA A 100 -6.65 1.72 -5.32
CA ALA A 100 -5.85 2.64 -4.49
C ALA A 100 -4.38 2.76 -4.91
N GLY A 101 -3.88 1.89 -5.80
CA GLY A 101 -2.52 2.01 -6.35
C GLY A 101 -1.36 1.68 -5.40
N HIS A 102 -1.61 1.39 -4.12
CA HIS A 102 -0.58 1.17 -3.10
C HIS A 102 0.17 -0.18 -3.25
N ILE A 103 -0.58 -1.28 -3.27
CA ILE A 103 -0.07 -2.63 -3.57
C ILE A 103 -1.07 -3.41 -4.42
N LEU A 104 -0.71 -4.60 -4.90
CA LEU A 104 -1.62 -5.49 -5.61
C LEU A 104 -2.94 -5.68 -4.85
N GLY A 105 -4.04 -5.34 -5.50
CA GLY A 105 -5.39 -5.48 -4.95
C GLY A 105 -5.81 -4.40 -3.96
N SER A 106 -4.94 -3.42 -3.66
CA SER A 106 -5.28 -2.31 -2.76
C SER A 106 -6.51 -1.54 -3.26
N ALA A 107 -7.41 -1.25 -2.33
CA ALA A 107 -8.70 -0.68 -2.64
C ALA A 107 -9.07 0.50 -1.75
N GLU A 108 -9.62 1.53 -2.38
CA GLU A 108 -10.42 2.55 -1.74
C GLU A 108 -11.85 2.04 -1.58
N VAL A 109 -12.56 2.55 -0.58
CA VAL A 109 -13.91 2.13 -0.22
C VAL A 109 -14.86 3.31 -0.32
N LEU A 110 -15.83 3.22 -1.21
CA LEU A 110 -16.98 4.12 -1.26
C LEU A 110 -18.18 3.44 -0.61
N VAL A 111 -18.85 4.16 0.30
CA VAL A 111 -20.18 3.84 0.80
C VAL A 111 -21.12 4.98 0.41
N GLU A 112 -22.19 4.63 -0.27
CA GLU A 112 -23.34 5.53 -0.48
C GLU A 112 -24.44 5.08 0.48
N ASP A 113 -24.81 5.95 1.42
CA ASP A 113 -25.88 5.65 2.39
C ASP A 113 -27.28 5.96 1.83
N ASP A 114 -28.31 5.63 2.61
CA ASP A 114 -29.73 5.83 2.28
C ASP A 114 -30.12 7.29 2.04
N GLU A 115 -29.35 8.24 2.61
CA GLU A 115 -29.51 9.67 2.38
C GLU A 115 -28.75 10.17 1.13
N GLY A 116 -28.05 9.29 0.42
CA GLY A 116 -27.21 9.61 -0.73
C GLY A 116 -25.87 10.27 -0.35
N THR A 117 -25.44 10.15 0.91
CA THR A 117 -24.16 10.67 1.38
C THR A 117 -23.03 9.76 0.93
N ARG A 118 -21.98 10.33 0.33
CA ARG A 118 -20.80 9.60 -0.13
C ARG A 118 -19.71 9.60 0.94
N LEU A 119 -19.48 8.45 1.56
CA LEU A 119 -18.41 8.23 2.54
C LEU A 119 -17.27 7.49 1.85
N VAL A 120 -16.09 8.09 1.77
CA VAL A 120 -14.92 7.49 1.13
C VAL A 120 -13.85 7.21 2.17
N TYR A 121 -13.23 6.04 2.10
CA TYR A 121 -11.99 5.74 2.80
C TYR A 121 -10.92 5.31 1.79
N THR A 122 -9.79 6.01 1.76
CA THR A 122 -8.73 5.75 0.78
C THR A 122 -7.97 4.46 1.05
N GLY A 123 -7.93 3.99 2.29
CA GLY A 123 -6.85 3.10 2.71
C GLY A 123 -5.48 3.77 2.52
N ASP A 124 -4.45 2.95 2.37
CA ASP A 124 -3.16 3.40 1.86
C ASP A 124 -3.28 3.53 0.33
N PHE A 125 -2.83 4.65 -0.23
CA PHE A 125 -2.97 4.93 -1.66
C PHE A 125 -1.77 5.66 -2.26
N LYS A 126 -1.61 5.54 -3.58
CA LYS A 126 -0.58 6.22 -4.36
C LYS A 126 -1.18 6.81 -5.64
N LEU A 127 -0.98 8.11 -5.84
CA LEU A 127 -1.25 8.77 -7.11
C LEU A 127 -0.05 8.62 -8.07
N PRO A 128 -0.29 8.56 -9.40
CA PRO A 128 -1.58 8.66 -10.08
C PRO A 128 -2.32 7.33 -10.28
N GLU A 129 -1.88 6.23 -9.65
CA GLU A 129 -2.51 4.91 -9.81
C GLU A 129 -3.88 4.79 -9.11
N ALA A 130 -4.10 5.58 -8.06
CA ALA A 130 -5.36 5.72 -7.36
C ALA A 130 -6.38 6.56 -8.13
N GLU A 131 -7.67 6.22 -8.02
CA GLU A 131 -8.76 7.01 -8.58
C GLU A 131 -9.25 8.02 -7.53
N ILE A 132 -9.25 9.32 -7.84
CA ILE A 132 -9.78 10.32 -6.90
C ILE A 132 -11.31 10.25 -6.90
N ILE A 133 -11.89 9.83 -5.77
CA ILE A 133 -13.34 9.60 -5.64
C ILE A 133 -14.02 10.85 -5.05
N PRO A 134 -15.02 11.45 -5.71
CA PRO A 134 -15.84 12.49 -5.12
C PRO A 134 -16.53 12.02 -3.84
N SER A 135 -16.46 12.81 -2.78
CA SER A 135 -16.94 12.42 -1.45
C SER A 135 -17.66 13.57 -0.72
N ASP A 136 -18.56 13.23 0.20
CA ASP A 136 -19.08 14.18 1.18
C ASP A 136 -18.25 14.14 2.47
N VAL A 137 -17.86 12.92 2.88
CA VAL A 137 -16.96 12.69 4.01
C VAL A 137 -15.82 11.79 3.54
N LEU A 138 -14.59 12.29 3.67
CA LEU A 138 -13.38 11.58 3.28
C LEU A 138 -12.62 11.12 4.53
N VAL A 139 -12.27 9.85 4.62
CA VAL A 139 -11.27 9.30 5.53
C VAL A 139 -10.01 9.05 4.73
N ILE A 140 -8.91 9.74 5.04
CA ILE A 140 -7.66 9.69 4.28
C ILE A 140 -6.49 9.27 5.17
N GLU A 141 -5.55 8.50 4.61
CA GLU A 141 -4.28 8.22 5.28
C GLU A 141 -3.45 9.50 5.53
N ALA A 142 -2.47 9.41 6.42
CA ALA A 142 -1.64 10.55 6.79
C ALA A 142 -0.15 10.23 6.87
N THR A 143 0.33 9.17 6.21
CA THR A 143 1.72 8.70 6.28
C THR A 143 2.70 9.85 6.04
N TYR A 144 2.42 10.70 5.04
CA TYR A 144 3.22 11.88 4.70
C TYR A 144 2.46 13.20 4.92
N GLY A 145 1.63 13.26 5.97
CA GLY A 145 0.76 14.40 6.28
C GLY A 145 1.45 15.72 6.67
N ASN A 146 2.78 15.74 6.83
CA ASN A 146 3.53 16.96 7.14
C ASN A 146 4.02 17.66 5.86
N PRO A 147 3.91 19.00 5.73
CA PRO A 147 4.48 19.74 4.62
C PRO A 147 5.97 19.52 4.35
N SER A 148 6.75 19.03 5.32
CA SER A 148 8.15 18.61 5.10
C SER A 148 8.29 17.32 4.33
N ASN A 149 7.24 16.50 4.24
CA ASN A 149 7.24 15.16 3.66
C ASN A 149 6.88 15.22 2.17
N ARG A 150 7.47 16.17 1.45
CA ARG A 150 7.32 16.36 -0.01
C ARG A 150 8.49 15.71 -0.73
N ARG A 151 8.27 15.17 -1.93
CA ARG A 151 9.34 14.68 -2.80
C ARG A 151 9.31 15.41 -4.14
N PRO A 152 9.91 16.60 -4.24
CA PRO A 152 9.94 17.34 -5.51
C PRO A 152 10.66 16.59 -6.63
N PHE A 153 11.52 15.62 -6.28
CA PHE A 153 12.27 14.77 -7.20
C PHE A 153 11.60 13.42 -7.51
N LYS A 154 10.33 13.21 -7.10
CA LYS A 154 9.67 11.89 -7.21
C LYS A 154 9.69 11.30 -8.63
N ASP A 155 9.55 12.15 -9.65
CA ASP A 155 9.59 11.76 -11.06
C ASP A 155 10.98 11.27 -11.52
N GLU A 156 12.03 11.57 -10.75
CA GLU A 156 13.41 11.19 -11.05
C GLU A 156 13.84 9.90 -10.33
N VAL A 157 13.12 9.48 -9.27
CA VAL A 157 13.54 8.39 -8.37
C VAL A 157 13.78 7.08 -9.12
N GLU A 158 12.92 6.72 -10.06
CA GLU A 158 13.05 5.48 -10.83
C GLU A 158 14.27 5.51 -11.75
N ALA A 159 14.49 6.63 -12.45
CA ALA A 159 15.63 6.81 -13.35
C ALA A 159 16.95 6.82 -12.58
N GLU A 160 16.97 7.47 -11.41
CA GLU A 160 18.11 7.49 -10.50
C GLU A 160 18.40 6.10 -9.91
N LEU A 161 17.37 5.34 -9.54
CA LEU A 161 17.52 3.95 -9.09
C LEU A 161 18.18 3.08 -10.18
N VAL A 162 17.71 3.17 -11.42
CA VAL A 162 18.31 2.44 -12.56
C VAL A 162 19.77 2.84 -12.77
N THR A 163 20.07 4.14 -12.70
CA THR A 163 21.43 4.66 -12.83
C THR A 163 22.34 4.15 -11.72
N LEU A 164 21.87 4.18 -10.48
CA LEU A 164 22.57 3.66 -9.31
C LEU A 164 22.85 2.16 -9.47
N ILE A 165 21.83 1.35 -9.78
CA ILE A 165 22.00 -0.10 -9.98
C ILE A 165 23.03 -0.38 -11.08
N ARG A 166 22.94 0.32 -12.23
CA ARG A 166 23.88 0.13 -13.33
C ARG A 166 25.32 0.48 -12.94
N ALA A 167 25.52 1.53 -12.16
CA ALA A 167 26.83 1.90 -11.65
C ALA A 167 27.36 0.87 -10.65
N SER A 168 26.51 0.39 -9.74
CA SER A 168 26.86 -0.59 -8.71
C SER A 168 27.18 -1.97 -9.29
N LEU A 169 26.45 -2.41 -10.32
CA LEU A 169 26.71 -3.68 -11.01
C LEU A 169 28.13 -3.75 -11.59
N LYS A 170 28.75 -2.62 -11.96
CA LYS A 170 30.15 -2.60 -12.45
C LYS A 170 31.15 -3.00 -11.36
N LYS A 171 30.79 -2.89 -10.08
CA LYS A 171 31.64 -3.23 -8.93
C LYS A 171 31.39 -4.65 -8.42
N GLY A 172 30.17 -5.16 -8.59
CA GLY A 172 29.76 -6.47 -8.09
C GLY A 172 28.24 -6.64 -8.05
N PRO A 173 27.73 -7.72 -7.45
CA PRO A 173 26.30 -7.92 -7.25
C PRO A 173 25.64 -6.79 -6.46
N VAL A 174 24.36 -6.54 -6.75
CA VAL A 174 23.54 -5.54 -6.05
C VAL A 174 22.46 -6.23 -5.24
N CYS A 175 22.30 -5.87 -3.98
CA CYS A 175 21.29 -6.40 -3.07
C CYS A 175 20.28 -5.30 -2.74
N ILE A 176 19.03 -5.48 -3.16
CA ILE A 176 17.95 -4.52 -2.96
C ILE A 176 17.02 -5.02 -1.85
N PHE A 177 16.67 -4.15 -0.91
CA PHE A 177 15.84 -4.46 0.24
C PHE A 177 14.56 -3.62 0.24
N GLY A 178 13.40 -4.27 0.23
CA GLY A 178 12.09 -3.61 0.22
C GLY A 178 10.99 -4.45 0.85
N TYR A 179 9.78 -3.90 0.93
CA TYR A 179 8.58 -4.65 1.33
C TYR A 179 7.91 -5.30 0.10
N HIS A 180 6.93 -6.17 0.35
CA HIS A 180 6.05 -6.67 -0.72
C HIS A 180 5.31 -5.48 -1.38
N GLY A 181 5.03 -5.55 -2.67
CA GLY A 181 4.61 -4.39 -3.47
C GLY A 181 5.81 -3.68 -4.07
N LYS A 182 6.58 -2.99 -3.22
CA LYS A 182 7.76 -2.22 -3.65
C LYS A 182 8.82 -3.06 -4.37
N ILE A 183 9.05 -4.31 -3.93
CA ILE A 183 9.98 -5.21 -4.65
C ILE A 183 9.47 -5.53 -6.06
N GLN A 184 8.17 -5.78 -6.23
CA GLN A 184 7.58 -6.11 -7.53
C GLN A 184 7.64 -4.90 -8.48
N GLU A 185 7.38 -3.70 -7.96
CA GLU A 185 7.57 -2.42 -8.68
C GLU A 185 9.02 -2.27 -9.16
N VAL A 186 10.01 -2.51 -8.28
CA VAL A 186 11.43 -2.42 -8.67
C VAL A 186 11.83 -3.45 -9.73
N ILE A 187 11.23 -4.65 -9.76
CA ILE A 187 11.48 -5.60 -10.86
C ILE A 187 11.08 -4.97 -12.20
N ARG A 188 9.92 -4.28 -12.27
CA ARG A 188 9.48 -3.59 -13.49
C ARG A 188 10.43 -2.46 -13.84
N ILE A 189 10.75 -1.58 -12.88
CA ILE A 189 11.67 -0.44 -13.07
C ILE A 189 13.03 -0.91 -13.61
N VAL A 190 13.61 -1.96 -13.02
CA VAL A 190 14.90 -2.51 -13.45
C VAL A 190 14.84 -3.00 -14.90
N ARG A 191 13.77 -3.69 -15.30
CA ARG A 191 13.60 -4.21 -16.67
C ARG A 191 13.30 -3.12 -17.68
N GLN A 192 12.41 -2.18 -17.36
CA GLN A 192 12.12 -1.01 -18.19
C GLN A 192 13.35 -0.11 -18.36
N GLY A 193 14.21 -0.04 -17.33
CA GLY A 193 15.51 0.62 -17.38
C GLY A 193 16.59 -0.10 -18.20
N GLY A 194 16.26 -1.22 -18.86
CA GLY A 194 17.16 -1.97 -19.74
C GLY A 194 18.29 -2.68 -19.00
N ILE A 195 18.08 -3.07 -17.74
CA ILE A 195 19.05 -3.88 -16.99
C ILE A 195 18.67 -5.35 -17.18
N ASP A 196 19.53 -6.12 -17.84
CA ASP A 196 19.31 -7.55 -18.14
C ASP A 196 19.93 -8.49 -17.09
N ALA A 197 20.57 -7.96 -16.05
CA ALA A 197 21.15 -8.76 -14.99
C ALA A 197 20.09 -9.69 -14.36
N PRO A 198 20.41 -10.97 -14.08
CA PRO A 198 19.48 -11.88 -13.43
C PRO A 198 18.99 -11.33 -12.10
N ILE A 199 17.67 -11.41 -11.87
CA ILE A 199 17.06 -11.07 -10.59
C ILE A 199 16.86 -12.35 -9.80
N ILE A 200 17.42 -12.43 -8.61
CA ILE A 200 17.33 -13.59 -7.71
C ILE A 200 16.51 -13.20 -6.49
N VAL A 201 15.47 -13.98 -6.20
CA VAL A 201 14.54 -13.68 -5.10
C VAL A 201 14.30 -14.91 -4.22
N PRO A 202 14.17 -14.74 -2.90
CA PRO A 202 13.70 -15.80 -1.99
C PRO A 202 12.35 -16.37 -2.40
N LYS A 203 12.09 -17.64 -2.04
CA LYS A 203 10.83 -18.36 -2.33
C LYS A 203 9.57 -17.52 -2.08
N ARG A 204 9.51 -16.82 -0.95
CA ARG A 204 8.34 -16.00 -0.59
C ARG A 204 8.11 -14.84 -1.56
N ILE A 205 9.18 -14.14 -1.97
CA ILE A 205 9.09 -13.06 -2.94
C ILE A 205 8.79 -13.63 -4.33
N TYR A 206 9.34 -14.80 -4.68
CA TYR A 206 9.02 -15.49 -5.93
C TYR A 206 7.51 -15.78 -6.05
N GLU A 207 6.90 -16.36 -5.02
CA GLU A 207 5.47 -16.68 -4.97
C GLU A 207 4.60 -15.42 -5.08
N VAL A 208 4.94 -14.36 -4.33
CA VAL A 208 4.22 -13.07 -4.41
C VAL A 208 4.34 -12.47 -5.81
N THR A 209 5.54 -12.50 -6.41
CA THR A 209 5.75 -11.97 -7.75
C THR A 209 4.96 -12.77 -8.80
N LYS A 210 4.85 -14.09 -8.64
CA LYS A 210 3.99 -14.92 -9.51
C LYS A 210 2.52 -14.55 -9.40
N LEU A 211 2.03 -14.28 -8.18
CA LEU A 211 0.66 -13.79 -7.98
C LEU A 211 0.43 -12.43 -8.66
N TYR A 212 1.40 -11.51 -8.60
CA TYR A 212 1.30 -10.26 -9.37
C TYR A 212 1.25 -10.54 -10.88
N GLU A 213 2.05 -11.48 -11.40
CA GLU A 213 2.01 -11.82 -12.83
C GLU A 213 0.67 -12.42 -13.27
N GLU A 214 0.04 -13.23 -12.42
CA GLU A 214 -1.29 -13.81 -12.67
C GLU A 214 -2.40 -12.75 -12.73
N ARG A 215 -2.22 -11.61 -12.04
CA ARG A 215 -3.23 -10.56 -11.91
C ARG A 215 -3.00 -9.36 -12.82
N GLU A 216 -1.74 -8.98 -13.03
CA GLU A 216 -1.35 -7.74 -13.74
C GLU A 216 -0.47 -7.99 -14.96
N GLY A 217 -0.17 -9.25 -15.28
CA GLY A 217 0.69 -9.63 -16.41
C GLY A 217 2.18 -9.63 -16.08
N LYS A 218 3.00 -10.02 -17.07
CA LYS A 218 4.43 -10.28 -16.88
C LYS A 218 5.17 -9.05 -16.32
N ILE A 219 5.92 -9.25 -15.23
CA ILE A 219 6.67 -8.18 -14.53
C ILE A 219 8.13 -8.17 -14.98
N GLY A 220 8.68 -9.35 -15.26
CA GLY A 220 10.07 -9.49 -15.69
C GLY A 220 10.59 -10.90 -15.49
N ASP A 221 11.84 -11.13 -15.84
CA ASP A 221 12.50 -12.42 -15.59
C ASP A 221 13.19 -12.41 -14.22
N TYR A 222 12.84 -13.38 -13.37
CA TYR A 222 13.37 -13.55 -12.02
C TYR A 222 13.44 -15.05 -11.66
N TYR A 223 14.38 -15.40 -10.77
CA TYR A 223 14.65 -16.78 -10.40
C TYR A 223 14.54 -16.99 -8.89
N GLN A 224 13.90 -18.09 -8.49
CA GLN A 224 13.83 -18.48 -7.09
C GLN A 224 15.21 -18.92 -6.59
N SER A 225 15.68 -18.30 -5.50
CA SER A 225 16.94 -18.64 -4.85
C SER A 225 16.99 -20.13 -4.44
N GLY A 226 18.19 -20.71 -4.49
CA GLY A 226 18.43 -22.11 -4.17
C GLY A 226 18.16 -23.11 -5.31
N THR A 227 17.47 -22.71 -6.38
CA THR A 227 17.29 -23.55 -7.58
C THR A 227 18.57 -23.67 -8.42
N ALA A 228 18.68 -24.70 -9.25
CA ALA A 228 19.85 -24.88 -10.13
C ALA A 228 20.02 -23.71 -11.11
N ILE A 229 18.91 -23.20 -11.67
CA ILE A 229 18.92 -22.06 -12.59
C ILE A 229 19.42 -20.79 -11.88
N ALA A 230 18.94 -20.52 -10.66
CA ALA A 230 19.43 -19.38 -9.89
C ALA A 230 20.93 -19.49 -9.56
N LYS A 231 21.40 -20.68 -9.17
CA LYS A 231 22.83 -20.92 -8.89
C LYS A 231 23.70 -20.68 -10.13
N GLU A 232 23.23 -21.07 -11.32
CA GLU A 232 23.93 -20.78 -12.57
C GLU A 232 23.93 -19.28 -12.88
N ALA A 233 22.78 -18.63 -12.74
CA ALA A 233 22.61 -17.20 -12.99
C ALA A 233 23.47 -16.32 -12.05
N MET A 234 23.77 -16.79 -10.82
CA MET A 234 24.62 -16.09 -9.86
C MET A 234 26.12 -16.19 -10.16
N LYS A 235 26.55 -16.94 -11.20
CA LYS A 235 27.96 -16.96 -11.64
C LYS A 235 28.38 -15.67 -12.38
N GLN A 236 27.41 -14.91 -12.86
CA GLN A 236 27.59 -13.56 -13.42
C GLN A 236 27.11 -12.51 -12.42
N LEU A 237 27.24 -11.23 -12.77
CA LEU A 237 26.66 -10.14 -11.99
C LEU A 237 25.15 -10.29 -11.94
N TYR A 238 24.58 -10.18 -10.73
CA TYR A 238 23.15 -10.38 -10.48
C TYR A 238 22.60 -9.31 -9.53
N ILE A 239 21.27 -9.22 -9.48
CA ILE A 239 20.54 -8.42 -8.51
C ILE A 239 19.82 -9.39 -7.57
N GLY A 240 20.18 -9.38 -6.29
CA GLY A 240 19.42 -10.06 -5.25
C GLY A 240 18.35 -9.12 -4.69
N MET A 241 17.10 -9.57 -4.55
CA MET A 241 16.06 -8.78 -3.89
C MET A 241 15.53 -9.50 -2.65
N TYR A 242 15.48 -8.79 -1.54
CA TYR A 242 15.20 -9.33 -0.22
C TYR A 242 14.18 -8.48 0.51
N HIS A 243 13.49 -9.09 1.48
CA HIS A 243 12.57 -8.36 2.31
C HIS A 243 13.35 -7.43 3.26
N LEU A 244 12.88 -6.20 3.50
CA LEU A 244 13.61 -5.21 4.31
C LEU A 244 14.01 -5.74 5.70
N ARG A 245 13.12 -6.51 6.34
CA ARG A 245 13.37 -7.16 7.64
C ARG A 245 14.57 -8.13 7.66
N SER A 246 15.05 -8.63 6.52
CA SER A 246 16.25 -9.48 6.48
C SER A 246 17.56 -8.68 6.38
N ALA A 247 17.51 -7.36 6.17
CA ALA A 247 18.70 -6.52 6.01
C ALA A 247 19.71 -6.68 7.15
N GLY A 248 19.27 -6.64 8.41
CA GLY A 248 20.14 -6.75 9.58
C GLY A 248 20.84 -8.10 9.77
N ARG A 249 20.44 -9.13 9.01
CA ARG A 249 21.08 -10.47 9.02
C ARG A 249 21.82 -10.76 7.72
N PHE A 250 21.85 -9.81 6.79
CA PHE A 250 22.42 -9.99 5.48
C PHE A 250 23.94 -9.80 5.53
N THR A 251 24.68 -10.85 5.17
CA THR A 251 26.15 -10.89 5.28
C THR A 251 26.86 -11.02 3.94
N GLU A 252 26.12 -11.15 2.83
CA GLU A 252 26.72 -11.27 1.51
C GLU A 252 27.37 -9.94 1.09
N LYS A 253 28.43 -10.06 0.28
CA LYS A 253 29.17 -8.91 -0.27
C LYS A 253 28.44 -8.33 -1.48
N GLY A 254 28.59 -7.03 -1.68
CA GLY A 254 28.00 -6.31 -2.82
C GLY A 254 27.41 -4.98 -2.37
N THR A 255 26.97 -4.18 -3.33
CA THR A 255 26.26 -2.92 -3.02
C THR A 255 24.90 -3.24 -2.41
N LYS A 256 24.52 -2.55 -1.34
CA LYS A 256 23.20 -2.64 -0.74
C LYS A 256 22.37 -1.41 -1.05
N ILE A 257 21.13 -1.62 -1.47
CA ILE A 257 20.17 -0.55 -1.74
C ILE A 257 18.93 -0.81 -0.88
N TYR A 258 18.60 0.12 0.00
CA TYR A 258 17.41 0.06 0.83
C TYR A 258 16.34 0.97 0.22
N LEU A 259 15.14 0.41 0.01
CA LEU A 259 14.01 1.17 -0.51
C LEU A 259 13.18 1.69 0.68
N SER A 260 12.98 3.00 0.75
CA SER A 260 12.22 3.65 1.81
C SER A 260 11.52 4.87 1.28
N GLY A 261 10.26 5.07 1.67
CA GLY A 261 9.60 6.36 1.45
C GLY A 261 10.08 7.44 2.43
N TRP A 262 10.77 7.10 3.51
CA TRP A 262 11.25 8.06 4.52
C TRP A 262 12.58 8.73 4.13
N GLU A 263 12.60 9.31 2.92
CA GLU A 263 13.64 10.17 2.38
C GLU A 263 12.96 11.26 1.54
N PHE A 264 13.29 12.53 1.80
CA PHE A 264 12.58 13.71 1.29
C PHE A 264 13.49 14.79 0.72
N GLU A 265 14.82 14.62 0.80
CA GLU A 265 15.78 15.61 0.31
C GLU A 265 16.36 15.20 -1.05
N HIS A 266 16.61 13.91 -1.26
CA HIS A 266 17.25 13.40 -2.47
C HIS A 266 16.58 12.12 -2.97
N ALA A 267 16.62 11.86 -4.28
CA ALA A 267 16.15 10.60 -4.86
C ALA A 267 16.83 9.37 -4.24
N TRP A 268 18.10 9.53 -3.86
CA TRP A 268 18.83 8.57 -3.04
C TRP A 268 19.98 9.24 -2.29
N LYS A 269 20.48 8.59 -1.23
CA LYS A 269 21.67 9.02 -0.50
C LYS A 269 22.53 7.85 -0.05
N THR A 270 23.81 8.09 0.17
CA THR A 270 24.73 7.12 0.76
C THR A 270 24.49 7.02 2.26
N VAL A 271 24.35 5.79 2.78
CA VAL A 271 24.16 5.50 4.22
C VAL A 271 25.28 4.62 4.81
N GLY A 272 26.19 4.14 3.98
CA GLY A 272 27.36 3.36 4.36
C GLY A 272 28.28 3.10 3.18
N GLU A 273 29.36 2.35 3.41
CA GLU A 273 30.27 1.95 2.32
C GLU A 273 29.56 1.01 1.34
N ASP A 274 29.38 1.45 0.10
CA ASP A 274 28.55 0.80 -0.91
C ASP A 274 27.12 0.47 -0.41
N GLU A 275 26.57 1.31 0.47
CA GLU A 275 25.18 1.21 0.95
C GLU A 275 24.41 2.51 0.67
N TYR A 276 23.24 2.37 0.04
CA TYR A 276 22.41 3.48 -0.42
C TYR A 276 20.97 3.34 0.06
N LEU A 277 20.35 4.47 0.38
CA LEU A 277 18.91 4.58 0.64
C LEU A 277 18.27 5.28 -0.57
N VAL A 278 17.24 4.67 -1.15
CA VAL A 278 16.49 5.22 -2.30
C VAL A 278 15.09 5.59 -1.84
N ALA A 279 14.64 6.78 -2.21
CA ALA A 279 13.40 7.43 -1.80
C ALA A 279 12.15 6.89 -2.51
N LEU A 280 12.08 5.58 -2.74
CA LEU A 280 10.95 4.94 -3.41
C LEU A 280 9.81 4.70 -2.41
N SER A 281 8.65 5.29 -2.70
CA SER A 281 7.43 5.23 -1.89
C SER A 281 6.28 4.57 -2.64
N ASP A 282 5.48 3.82 -1.89
CA ASP A 282 4.20 3.22 -2.25
C ASP A 282 3.00 4.03 -1.68
N HIS A 283 3.25 5.18 -1.05
CA HIS A 283 2.21 6.13 -0.62
C HIS A 283 2.40 7.50 -1.26
N SER A 284 1.29 8.20 -1.46
CA SER A 284 1.20 9.60 -1.85
C SER A 284 1.92 10.54 -0.88
N ASP A 285 2.74 11.45 -1.40
CA ASP A 285 3.42 12.49 -0.60
C ASP A 285 2.48 13.61 -0.13
N PHE A 286 3.00 14.58 0.62
CA PHE A 286 2.16 15.67 1.14
C PHE A 286 1.36 16.41 0.07
N ASP A 287 1.97 16.70 -1.08
CA ASP A 287 1.28 17.48 -2.13
C ASP A 287 0.20 16.64 -2.80
N GLU A 288 0.43 15.33 -2.96
CA GLU A 288 -0.57 14.37 -3.46
C GLU A 288 -1.73 14.15 -2.48
N LEU A 289 -1.47 14.13 -1.17
CA LEU A 289 -2.53 14.08 -0.14
C LEU A 289 -3.44 15.32 -0.22
N ILE A 290 -2.85 16.51 -0.37
CA ILE A 290 -3.62 17.75 -0.54
C ILE A 290 -4.40 17.74 -1.86
N ALA A 291 -3.79 17.29 -2.97
CA ALA A 291 -4.44 17.19 -4.26
C ALA A 291 -5.66 16.25 -4.22
N TYR A 292 -5.54 15.06 -3.62
CA TYR A 292 -6.67 14.15 -3.45
C TYR A 292 -7.82 14.84 -2.70
N VAL A 293 -7.53 15.52 -1.59
CA VAL A 293 -8.57 16.23 -0.81
C VAL A 293 -9.20 17.37 -1.63
N GLU A 294 -8.42 18.15 -2.36
CA GLU A 294 -8.92 19.26 -3.17
C GLU A 294 -9.86 18.76 -4.28
N GLU A 295 -9.45 17.73 -5.02
CA GLU A 295 -10.16 17.20 -6.19
C GLU A 295 -11.36 16.31 -5.83
N SER A 296 -11.36 15.67 -4.65
CA SER A 296 -12.50 14.87 -4.16
C SER A 296 -13.64 15.72 -3.56
N HIS A 297 -13.42 17.03 -3.38
CA HIS A 297 -14.39 18.02 -2.90
C HIS A 297 -15.19 17.63 -1.62
N PRO A 298 -14.56 17.11 -0.55
CA PRO A 298 -15.27 16.71 0.67
C PRO A 298 -15.85 17.89 1.43
N LYS A 299 -16.97 17.66 2.11
CA LYS A 299 -17.55 18.59 3.11
C LYS A 299 -16.86 18.45 4.46
N PHE A 300 -16.27 17.29 4.74
CA PHE A 300 -15.54 16.99 5.97
C PHE A 300 -14.45 15.95 5.72
N VAL A 301 -13.28 16.12 6.35
CA VAL A 301 -12.17 15.16 6.27
C VAL A 301 -11.84 14.58 7.64
N VAL A 302 -11.68 13.28 7.70
CA VAL A 302 -11.07 12.54 8.80
C VAL A 302 -9.67 12.12 8.36
N THR A 303 -8.64 12.57 9.06
CA THR A 303 -7.27 12.12 8.81
C THR A 303 -6.93 10.98 9.77
N ASP A 304 -6.45 9.85 9.24
CA ASP A 304 -6.14 8.65 10.03
C ASP A 304 -4.94 8.88 10.95
N ASN A 305 -5.21 8.94 12.26
CA ASN A 305 -4.23 9.10 13.34
C ASN A 305 -4.06 7.81 14.17
N TYR A 306 -4.61 6.67 13.72
CA TYR A 306 -4.35 5.35 14.29
C TYR A 306 -3.09 4.74 13.67
N ARG A 307 -3.00 4.87 12.35
CA ARG A 307 -1.88 4.37 11.55
C ARG A 307 -0.72 5.37 11.59
N VAL A 308 0.27 5.16 10.73
CA VAL A 308 1.50 5.95 10.71
C VAL A 308 1.22 7.35 10.18
N GLY A 309 1.87 8.36 10.76
CA GLY A 309 2.07 9.64 10.11
C GLY A 309 1.65 10.87 10.92
N ASP A 310 1.34 11.93 10.19
CA ASP A 310 1.21 13.31 10.68
C ASP A 310 -0.24 13.82 10.57
N ALA A 311 -1.21 13.00 10.97
CA ALA A 311 -2.64 13.28 10.75
C ALA A 311 -3.12 14.60 11.35
N VAL A 312 -2.65 14.95 12.56
CA VAL A 312 -2.97 16.24 13.19
C VAL A 312 -2.46 17.41 12.33
N THR A 313 -1.25 17.29 11.80
CA THR A 313 -0.65 18.29 10.91
C THR A 313 -1.41 18.36 9.59
N LEU A 314 -1.76 17.22 9.00
CA LEU A 314 -2.52 17.15 7.76
C LEU A 314 -3.89 17.81 7.89
N ALA A 315 -4.63 17.50 8.96
CA ALA A 315 -5.93 18.12 9.22
C ALA A 315 -5.82 19.65 9.36
N HIS A 316 -4.78 20.14 10.06
CA HIS A 316 -4.52 21.58 10.14
C HIS A 316 -4.23 22.20 8.77
N GLU A 317 -3.39 21.56 7.97
CA GLU A 317 -3.01 22.07 6.64
C GLU A 317 -4.17 22.02 5.64
N ILE A 318 -5.05 21.00 5.70
CA ILE A 318 -6.30 20.93 4.92
C ILE A 318 -7.20 22.13 5.25
N GLN A 319 -7.46 22.38 6.54
CA GLN A 319 -8.28 23.52 6.97
C GLN A 319 -7.69 24.85 6.53
N LYS A 320 -6.37 25.01 6.69
CA LYS A 320 -5.64 26.23 6.39
C LYS A 320 -5.56 26.52 4.89
N ARG A 321 -5.36 25.50 4.05
CA ARG A 321 -5.14 25.66 2.60
C ARG A 321 -6.43 25.61 1.80
N LEU A 322 -7.33 24.70 2.14
CA LEU A 322 -8.53 24.41 1.35
C LEU A 322 -9.82 24.95 2.00
N GLY A 323 -9.76 25.39 3.27
CA GLY A 323 -10.94 25.84 4.00
C GLY A 323 -11.93 24.72 4.35
N ILE A 324 -11.55 23.46 4.12
CA ILE A 324 -12.37 22.28 4.38
C ILE A 324 -12.21 21.87 5.85
N PRO A 325 -13.31 21.69 6.61
CA PRO A 325 -13.23 21.17 7.98
C PRO A 325 -12.58 19.78 8.01
N ALA A 326 -11.53 19.63 8.81
CA ALA A 326 -10.82 18.36 8.97
C ALA A 326 -10.60 18.04 10.45
N SER A 327 -10.52 16.75 10.80
CA SER A 327 -10.21 16.32 12.16
C SER A 327 -9.37 15.03 12.17
N PRO A 328 -8.31 14.97 12.97
CA PRO A 328 -7.59 13.72 13.20
C PRO A 328 -8.40 12.79 14.10
N MET A 329 -8.50 11.52 13.73
CA MET A 329 -9.17 10.50 14.53
C MET A 329 -8.27 9.30 14.83
N PRO A 330 -8.40 8.70 16.03
CA PRO A 330 -7.40 7.81 16.61
C PRO A 330 -7.33 6.44 16.02
#